data_AF-A0AA43V2Q1-F1
#
_entry.id   AF-A0AA43V2Q1-F1
#
_cell.length_a   1.000
_cell.length_b   1.000
_cell.length_c   1.000
_cell.angle_alpha   90.00
_cell.angle_beta   90.00
_cell.angle_gamma   90.00
#
_symmetry.space_group_name_H-M   'P 1'
#
loop_
_entity.id
_entity.type
_entity.pdbx_description
1 polymer ?
#
loop_
_entity_poly.entity_id
_entity_poly.type
_entity_poly.pdbx_seq_one_letter_code
_entity_poly.pdbx_strand_id
1 'polypeptide(L)'
;QTPTSGHILINNQDITTMKQKALAKVRMSEIGFILQATNLVPFLTVKQQFTLLKKKNKNVMSNEDYQQLMSQLGLTSLLNKLPSEISGGQKQRVAIAKALYTNPSIILADEPTAALDTENAIEVIKILRDQAKQRKKACIIVTHDKRLKAYCDRSYHMKDGVLNLENETVE
;
A
#
# COMPACT_ATOMS: atom_id res chain seq x y z
N GLN A 1 -6.32 -0.05 17.67
CA GLN A 1 -6.75 0.93 18.70
C GLN A 1 -7.70 1.92 18.04
N THR A 2 -8.61 2.50 18.82
CA THR A 2 -9.49 3.59 18.38
C THR A 2 -8.94 4.91 18.90
N PRO A 3 -9.06 6.02 18.15
CA PRO A 3 -8.62 7.32 18.65
C PRO A 3 -9.44 7.71 19.90
N THR A 4 -8.80 8.39 20.85
CA THR A 4 -9.47 8.87 22.08
C THR A 4 -10.49 9.99 21.78
N SER A 5 -10.25 10.79 20.75
CA SER A 5 -11.15 11.86 20.27
C SER A 5 -10.95 12.11 18.77
N GLY A 6 -11.87 12.87 18.16
CA GLY A 6 -11.86 13.19 16.73
C GLY A 6 -12.64 12.20 15.87
N HIS A 7 -12.69 12.48 14.56
CA HIS A 7 -13.44 11.70 13.58
C HIS A 7 -12.51 11.21 12.46
N ILE A 8 -12.74 9.98 12.00
CA ILE A 8 -12.06 9.39 10.85
C ILE A 8 -13.08 9.27 9.72
N LEU A 9 -12.83 10.01 8.64
CA LEU A 9 -13.68 10.06 7.45
C LEU A 9 -12.94 9.41 6.28
N ILE A 10 -13.59 8.47 5.60
CA ILE A 10 -13.10 7.89 4.33
C ILE A 10 -14.19 8.08 3.29
N ASN A 11 -13.89 8.75 2.18
CA ASN A 11 -14.88 9.08 1.15
C ASN A 11 -16.15 9.73 1.74
N ASN A 12 -15.96 10.68 2.66
CA ASN A 12 -17.00 11.37 3.42
C ASN A 12 -17.87 10.48 4.33
N GLN A 13 -17.52 9.21 4.50
CA GLN A 13 -18.17 8.30 5.43
C GLN A 13 -17.41 8.29 6.77
N ASP A 14 -18.09 8.63 7.86
CA ASP A 14 -17.52 8.53 9.21
C ASP A 14 -17.43 7.06 9.63
N ILE A 15 -16.21 6.59 9.87
CA ILE A 15 -15.91 5.21 10.28
C ILE A 15 -15.59 5.07 11.77
N THR A 16 -15.60 6.17 12.52
CA THR A 16 -15.10 6.27 13.91
C THR A 16 -15.85 5.33 14.85
N THR A 17 -17.16 5.22 14.69
CA THR A 17 -18.07 4.46 15.57
C THR A 17 -18.57 3.15 14.94
N MET A 18 -18.03 2.77 13.78
CA MET A 18 -18.46 1.55 13.10
C MET A 18 -18.15 0.29 13.90
N LYS A 19 -19.12 -0.64 13.92
CA LYS A 19 -18.90 -1.99 14.43
C LYS A 19 -17.84 -2.72 13.60
N GLN A 20 -17.07 -3.60 14.24
CA GLN A 20 -15.91 -4.29 13.65
C GLN A 20 -16.20 -4.94 12.28
N LYS A 21 -17.38 -5.58 12.11
CA LYS A 21 -17.75 -6.22 10.83
C LYS A 21 -17.90 -5.22 9.69
N ALA A 22 -18.49 -4.05 9.95
CA ALA A 22 -18.64 -2.99 8.96
C ALA A 22 -17.29 -2.34 8.65
N LEU A 23 -16.50 -2.07 9.70
CA LEU A 23 -15.15 -1.51 9.56
C LEU A 23 -14.22 -2.41 8.75
N ALA A 24 -14.29 -3.73 8.95
CA ALA A 24 -13.54 -4.71 8.17
C ALA A 24 -13.92 -4.69 6.68
N LYS A 25 -15.20 -4.46 6.36
CA LYS A 25 -15.66 -4.33 4.97
C LYS A 25 -15.09 -3.06 4.32
N VAL A 26 -15.15 -1.92 5.02
CA VAL A 26 -14.56 -0.65 4.54
C VAL A 26 -13.05 -0.81 4.34
N ARG A 27 -12.33 -1.39 5.31
CA ARG A 27 -10.89 -1.63 5.18
C ARG A 27 -10.54 -2.51 3.96
N MET A 28 -11.37 -3.51 3.67
CA MET A 28 -11.15 -4.40 2.53
C MET A 28 -11.45 -3.75 1.17
N SER A 29 -12.43 -2.85 1.09
CA SER A 29 -12.82 -2.21 -0.19
C SER A 29 -12.10 -0.89 -0.45
N GLU A 30 -11.85 -0.10 0.59
CA GLU A 30 -11.36 1.27 0.45
C GLU A 30 -9.87 1.43 0.70
N ILE A 31 -9.23 0.50 1.44
CA ILE A 31 -7.87 0.69 1.95
C ILE A 31 -6.93 -0.42 1.46
N GLY A 32 -5.84 -0.01 0.80
CA GLY A 32 -4.70 -0.88 0.51
C GLY A 32 -3.62 -0.68 1.58
N PHE A 33 -3.24 -1.74 2.28
CA PHE A 33 -2.19 -1.68 3.30
C PHE A 33 -0.87 -2.26 2.79
N ILE A 34 0.20 -1.49 2.95
CA ILE A 34 1.59 -1.93 2.74
C ILE A 34 2.29 -1.74 4.08
N LEU A 35 2.77 -2.83 4.66
CA LEU A 35 3.40 -2.82 5.99
C LEU A 35 4.88 -3.16 5.87
N GLN A 36 5.65 -2.78 6.88
CA GLN A 36 7.06 -3.15 7.00
C GLN A 36 7.26 -4.68 7.02
N ALA A 37 6.38 -5.41 7.71
CA ALA A 37 6.33 -6.86 7.65
C ALA A 37 5.39 -7.32 6.54
N THR A 38 5.91 -8.13 5.61
CA THR A 38 5.12 -8.65 4.49
C THR A 38 4.11 -9.68 5.00
N ASN A 39 2.84 -9.27 5.18
CA ASN A 39 1.72 -10.13 5.60
C ASN A 39 1.25 -11.04 4.45
N LEU A 40 2.19 -11.81 3.88
CA LEU A 40 1.90 -12.85 2.91
C LEU A 40 1.46 -14.13 3.63
N VAL A 41 0.52 -14.85 3.04
CA VAL A 41 0.07 -16.13 3.59
C VAL A 41 1.12 -17.20 3.25
N PRO A 42 1.82 -17.80 4.23
CA PRO A 42 3.05 -18.58 3.97
C PRO A 42 2.88 -19.79 3.05
N PHE A 43 1.70 -20.42 3.08
CA PHE A 43 1.38 -21.65 2.34
C PHE A 43 0.61 -21.40 1.04
N LEU A 44 0.46 -20.14 0.63
CA LEU A 44 -0.16 -19.79 -0.66
C LEU A 44 0.89 -19.24 -1.60
N THR A 45 0.88 -19.70 -2.85
CA THR A 45 1.70 -19.11 -3.90
C THR A 45 1.30 -17.65 -4.15
N VAL A 46 2.20 -16.87 -4.76
CA VAL A 46 1.93 -15.48 -5.15
C VAL A 46 0.58 -15.37 -5.88
N LYS A 47 0.32 -16.21 -6.89
CA LYS A 47 -0.95 -16.26 -7.63
C LYS A 47 -2.16 -16.63 -6.76
N GLN A 48 -2.01 -17.58 -5.83
CA GLN A 48 -3.09 -18.02 -4.95
C GLN A 48 -3.52 -16.90 -3.98
N GLN A 49 -2.60 -16.03 -3.56
CA GLN A 49 -2.94 -14.88 -2.74
C GLN A 49 -3.91 -13.92 -3.46
N PHE A 50 -3.64 -13.59 -4.73
CA PHE A 50 -4.55 -12.74 -5.53
C PHE A 50 -5.90 -13.43 -5.80
N THR A 51 -5.88 -14.74 -6.03
CA THR A 51 -7.09 -15.53 -6.21
C THR A 51 -7.98 -15.48 -4.96
N LEU A 52 -7.37 -15.57 -3.77
CA LEU A 52 -8.07 -15.44 -2.50
C LEU A 52 -8.68 -14.04 -2.32
N LEU A 53 -7.92 -12.99 -2.66
CA LEU A 53 -8.41 -11.60 -2.60
C LEU A 53 -9.62 -11.40 -3.53
N LYS A 54 -9.55 -11.87 -4.78
CA LYS A 54 -10.67 -11.79 -5.76
C LYS A 54 -11.92 -12.56 -5.32
N LYS A 55 -11.76 -13.63 -4.53
CA LYS A 55 -12.91 -14.35 -3.96
C LYS A 55 -13.61 -13.55 -2.86
N LYS A 56 -12.87 -12.73 -2.10
CA LYS A 56 -13.37 -11.97 -0.95
C LYS A 56 -13.81 -10.54 -1.30
N ASN A 57 -13.16 -9.90 -2.26
CA ASN A 57 -13.52 -8.60 -2.79
C ASN A 57 -13.77 -8.72 -4.30
N LYS A 58 -14.96 -8.32 -4.75
CA LYS A 58 -15.34 -8.35 -6.17
C LYS A 58 -14.84 -7.13 -6.93
N ASN A 59 -14.60 -6.02 -6.24
CA ASN A 59 -13.97 -4.83 -6.81
C ASN A 59 -12.46 -5.00 -6.75
N VAL A 60 -11.91 -5.70 -7.74
CA VAL A 60 -10.47 -5.81 -7.96
C VAL A 60 -10.13 -5.18 -9.29
N MET A 61 -8.85 -4.87 -9.51
CA MET A 61 -8.37 -4.40 -10.82
C MET A 61 -8.71 -5.37 -11.95
N SER A 62 -8.79 -4.85 -13.18
CA SER A 62 -8.98 -5.65 -14.38
C SER A 62 -7.82 -6.64 -14.55
N ASN A 63 -8.03 -7.67 -15.38
CA ASN A 63 -6.97 -8.64 -15.64
C ASN A 63 -5.80 -7.98 -16.39
N GLU A 64 -6.08 -7.05 -17.28
CA GLU A 64 -5.09 -6.29 -18.05
C GLU A 64 -4.20 -5.47 -17.11
N ASP A 65 -4.82 -4.70 -16.22
CA ASP A 65 -4.15 -3.90 -15.20
C ASP A 65 -3.29 -4.76 -14.27
N TYR A 66 -3.81 -5.93 -13.88
CA TYR A 66 -3.08 -6.89 -13.05
C TYR A 66 -1.83 -7.39 -13.75
N GLN A 67 -1.92 -7.80 -15.03
CA GLN A 67 -0.76 -8.26 -15.77
C GLN A 67 0.28 -7.15 -15.94
N GLN A 68 -0.16 -5.93 -16.23
CA GLN A 68 0.72 -4.77 -16.35
C GLN A 68 1.43 -4.48 -15.01
N LEU A 69 0.71 -4.46 -13.89
CA LEU A 69 1.29 -4.22 -12.57
C LEU A 69 2.29 -5.31 -12.19
N MET A 70 1.95 -6.59 -12.43
CA MET A 70 2.85 -7.71 -12.13
C MET A 70 4.11 -7.65 -12.99
N SER A 71 4.01 -7.20 -14.24
CA SER A 71 5.15 -6.98 -15.11
C SER A 71 6.02 -5.81 -14.64
N GLN A 72 5.42 -4.67 -14.30
CA GLN A 72 6.13 -3.49 -13.78
C GLN A 72 6.89 -3.79 -12.49
N LEU A 73 6.33 -4.64 -11.63
CA LEU A 73 6.98 -5.07 -10.38
C LEU A 73 7.94 -6.25 -10.56
N GLY A 74 8.09 -6.81 -11.77
CA GLY A 74 8.97 -7.96 -12.02
C GLY A 74 8.51 -9.26 -11.33
N LEU A 75 7.19 -9.42 -11.12
CA LEU A 75 6.61 -10.53 -10.36
C LEU A 75 6.06 -11.67 -11.22
N THR A 76 6.02 -11.50 -12.55
CA THR A 76 5.40 -12.47 -13.48
C THR A 76 6.01 -13.87 -13.36
N SER A 77 7.34 -13.98 -13.21
CA SER A 77 8.03 -15.27 -13.04
C SER A 77 7.87 -15.89 -11.65
N LEU A 78 7.32 -15.14 -10.69
CA LEU A 78 7.18 -15.56 -9.28
C LEU A 78 5.77 -16.06 -8.95
N LEU A 79 4.83 -16.02 -9.91
CA LEU A 79 3.41 -16.33 -9.68
C LEU A 79 3.17 -17.70 -9.02
N ASN A 80 3.99 -18.70 -9.35
CA ASN A 80 3.84 -20.05 -8.82
C ASN A 80 4.70 -20.33 -7.58
N LYS A 81 5.50 -19.36 -7.13
CA LYS A 81 6.38 -19.51 -5.96
C LYS A 81 5.64 -19.20 -4.66
N LEU A 82 6.05 -19.87 -3.58
CA LEU A 82 5.67 -19.60 -2.21
C LEU A 82 6.46 -18.42 -1.64
N PRO A 83 5.95 -17.73 -0.59
CA PRO A 83 6.69 -16.70 0.12
C PRO A 83 8.07 -17.17 0.61
N SER A 84 8.23 -18.42 1.02
CA SER A 84 9.54 -18.97 1.43
C SER A 84 10.57 -19.04 0.30
N GLU A 85 10.14 -19.01 -0.96
CA GLU A 85 10.99 -19.22 -2.15
C GLU A 85 11.38 -17.91 -2.85
N ILE A 86 11.02 -16.76 -2.27
CA ILE A 86 11.28 -15.43 -2.82
C ILE A 86 12.02 -14.55 -1.82
N SER A 87 12.84 -13.63 -2.32
CA SER A 87 13.63 -12.70 -1.50
C SER A 87 12.74 -11.73 -0.71
N GLY A 88 13.31 -11.09 0.33
CA GLY A 88 12.60 -10.06 1.10
C GLY A 88 12.05 -8.93 0.22
N GLY A 89 12.85 -8.43 -0.72
CA GLY A 89 12.39 -7.39 -1.64
C GLY A 89 11.29 -7.86 -2.59
N GLN A 90 11.35 -9.11 -3.07
CA GLN A 90 10.25 -9.70 -3.86
C GLN A 90 8.97 -9.83 -3.03
N LYS A 91 9.07 -10.23 -1.75
CA LYS A 91 7.91 -10.27 -0.84
C LYS A 91 7.28 -8.89 -0.69
N GLN A 92 8.10 -7.84 -0.59
CA GLN A 92 7.64 -6.46 -0.49
C GLN A 92 6.91 -6.02 -1.75
N ARG A 93 7.48 -6.29 -2.93
CA ARG A 93 6.82 -6.05 -4.22
C ARG A 93 5.48 -6.80 -4.34
N VAL A 94 5.40 -8.05 -3.87
CA VAL A 94 4.13 -8.80 -3.80
C VAL A 94 3.13 -8.14 -2.84
N ALA A 95 3.57 -7.64 -1.69
CA ALA A 95 2.70 -6.93 -0.75
C ALA A 95 2.12 -5.64 -1.36
N ILE A 96 2.95 -4.88 -2.08
CA ILE A 96 2.53 -3.70 -2.84
C ILE A 96 1.49 -4.08 -3.90
N ALA A 97 1.77 -5.11 -4.71
CA ALA A 97 0.84 -5.59 -5.71
C ALA A 97 -0.51 -5.99 -5.10
N LYS A 98 -0.51 -6.69 -3.95
CA LYS A 98 -1.73 -7.06 -3.22
C LYS A 98 -2.53 -5.84 -2.76
N ALA A 99 -1.87 -4.81 -2.24
CA ALA A 99 -2.52 -3.59 -1.77
C ALA A 99 -3.21 -2.83 -2.93
N LEU A 100 -2.56 -2.80 -4.10
CA LEU A 100 -3.11 -2.17 -5.30
C LEU A 100 -4.22 -3.02 -5.95
N TYR A 101 -4.12 -4.35 -5.85
CA TYR A 101 -5.03 -5.30 -6.50
C TYR A 101 -6.50 -5.09 -6.14
N THR A 102 -6.79 -4.69 -4.91
CA THR A 102 -8.16 -4.45 -4.42
C THR A 102 -8.76 -3.13 -4.87
N ASN A 103 -8.13 -2.42 -5.83
CA ASN A 103 -8.57 -1.12 -6.34
C ASN A 103 -8.96 -0.12 -5.22
N PRO A 104 -8.14 0.03 -4.17
CA PRO A 104 -8.53 0.81 -3.00
C PRO A 104 -8.71 2.29 -3.35
N SER A 105 -9.44 3.02 -2.52
CA SER A 105 -9.53 4.49 -2.59
C SER A 105 -8.28 5.16 -1.99
N ILE A 106 -7.69 4.53 -0.96
CA ILE A 106 -6.54 5.04 -0.23
C ILE A 106 -5.50 3.92 -0.07
N ILE A 107 -4.23 4.23 -0.31
CA ILE A 107 -3.09 3.35 -0.04
C ILE A 107 -2.38 3.89 1.20
N LEU A 108 -2.25 3.06 2.23
CA LEU A 108 -1.51 3.37 3.45
C LEU A 108 -0.25 2.51 3.46
N ALA A 109 0.91 3.15 3.44
CA ALA A 109 2.20 2.50 3.42
C ALA A 109 3.02 2.88 4.66
N ASP A 110 3.33 1.88 5.48
CA ASP A 110 4.14 2.02 6.69
C ASP A 110 5.53 1.42 6.44
N GLU A 111 6.52 2.30 6.30
CA GLU A 111 7.91 1.98 5.96
C GLU A 111 8.03 0.96 4.80
N PRO A 112 7.40 1.23 3.64
CA PRO A 112 7.26 0.25 2.57
C PRO A 112 8.59 -0.15 1.92
N THR A 113 9.68 0.56 2.22
CA THR A 113 11.00 0.40 1.61
C THR A 113 12.06 -0.05 2.61
N ALA A 114 11.74 -0.30 3.88
CA ALA A 114 12.73 -0.62 4.91
C ALA A 114 13.54 -1.90 4.64
N ALA A 115 12.99 -2.83 3.86
CA ALA A 115 13.65 -4.08 3.49
C ALA A 115 14.29 -4.04 2.08
N LEU A 116 14.36 -2.87 1.45
CA LEU A 116 14.87 -2.68 0.08
C LEU A 116 16.16 -1.86 0.11
N ASP A 117 17.06 -2.14 -0.83
CA ASP A 117 18.16 -1.22 -1.14
C ASP A 117 17.62 0.08 -1.78
N THR A 118 18.52 1.07 -1.90
CA THR A 118 18.15 2.42 -2.33
C THR A 118 17.52 2.47 -3.72
N GLU A 119 18.02 1.68 -4.68
CA GLU A 119 17.49 1.69 -6.05
C GLU A 119 16.09 1.07 -6.08
N ASN A 120 15.93 -0.09 -5.44
CA ASN A 120 14.64 -0.78 -5.32
C ASN A 120 13.59 0.03 -4.55
N ALA A 121 14.00 0.76 -3.50
CA ALA A 121 13.14 1.64 -2.73
C ALA A 121 12.56 2.76 -3.60
N ILE A 122 13.41 3.43 -4.40
CA ILE A 122 13.00 4.49 -5.32
C ILE A 122 12.05 3.95 -6.39
N GLU A 123 12.34 2.78 -6.97
CA GLU A 123 11.49 2.14 -7.97
C GLU A 123 10.08 1.87 -7.42
N VAL A 124 10.00 1.30 -6.21
CA VAL A 124 8.72 1.02 -5.53
C VAL A 124 7.91 2.29 -5.32
N ILE A 125 8.56 3.37 -4.85
CA ILE A 125 7.87 4.63 -4.56
C ILE A 125 7.40 5.31 -5.85
N LYS A 126 8.18 5.24 -6.93
CA LYS A 126 7.75 5.70 -8.26
C LYS A 126 6.52 4.93 -8.73
N ILE A 127 6.51 3.61 -8.61
CA ILE A 127 5.34 2.78 -8.97
C ILE A 127 4.12 3.18 -8.15
N LEU A 128 4.27 3.34 -6.82
CA LEU A 128 3.16 3.77 -5.96
C LEU A 128 2.62 5.14 -6.34
N ARG A 129 3.49 6.12 -6.58
CA ARG A 129 3.13 7.46 -7.04
C ARG A 129 2.39 7.41 -8.36
N ASP A 130 2.92 6.68 -9.34
CA ASP A 130 2.34 6.62 -10.68
C ASP A 130 0.99 5.91 -10.66
N GLN A 131 0.85 4.81 -9.90
CA GLN A 131 -0.42 4.12 -9.70
C GLN A 131 -1.45 5.00 -8.97
N ALA A 132 -1.03 5.74 -7.94
CA ALA A 132 -1.89 6.68 -7.22
C ALA A 132 -2.39 7.80 -8.16
N LYS A 133 -1.50 8.41 -8.95
CA LYS A 133 -1.86 9.48 -9.90
C LYS A 133 -2.75 8.99 -11.03
N GLN A 134 -2.38 7.90 -11.70
CA GLN A 134 -3.15 7.35 -12.82
C GLN A 134 -4.57 6.95 -12.41
N ARG A 135 -4.72 6.35 -11.22
CA ARG A 135 -6.00 5.85 -10.73
C ARG A 135 -6.75 6.84 -9.82
N LYS A 136 -6.23 8.06 -9.66
CA LYS A 136 -6.78 9.12 -8.78
C LYS A 136 -7.04 8.61 -7.35
N LYS A 137 -6.05 7.92 -6.79
CA LYS A 137 -6.10 7.38 -5.42
C LYS A 137 -5.26 8.23 -4.49
N ALA A 138 -5.65 8.32 -3.22
CA ALA A 138 -4.80 8.91 -2.21
C ALA A 138 -3.73 7.89 -1.78
N CYS A 139 -2.49 8.34 -1.60
CA CYS A 139 -1.41 7.53 -1.05
C CYS A 139 -0.77 8.27 0.13
N ILE A 140 -0.69 7.60 1.28
CA ILE A 140 -0.06 8.12 2.48
C ILE A 140 1.08 7.18 2.82
N ILE A 141 2.29 7.73 2.91
CA ILE A 141 3.51 6.98 3.21
C ILE A 141 4.08 7.53 4.52
N VAL A 142 4.29 6.64 5.48
CA VAL A 142 5.01 6.92 6.72
C VAL A 142 6.43 6.39 6.54
N THR A 143 7.42 7.26 6.66
CA THR A 143 8.83 6.87 6.55
C THR A 143 9.78 7.84 7.24
N HIS A 144 10.91 7.32 7.71
CA HIS A 144 12.07 8.13 8.14
C HIS A 144 13.01 8.51 6.98
N ASP A 145 12.82 7.94 5.77
CA ASP A 145 13.69 8.21 4.62
C ASP A 145 13.32 9.53 3.92
N LYS A 146 14.09 10.58 4.21
CA LYS A 146 13.91 11.91 3.63
C LYS A 146 14.10 11.94 2.11
N ARG A 147 14.80 10.97 1.51
CA ARG A 147 15.02 10.92 0.05
C ARG A 147 13.71 10.69 -0.70
N LEU A 148 12.73 10.07 -0.05
CA LEU A 148 11.43 9.78 -0.64
C LEU A 148 10.56 11.03 -0.82
N LYS A 149 10.88 12.13 -0.13
CA LYS A 149 10.14 13.40 -0.22
C LYS A 149 10.00 13.92 -1.65
N ALA A 150 11.03 13.75 -2.48
CA ALA A 150 11.04 14.18 -3.87
C ALA A 150 9.98 13.48 -4.76
N TYR A 151 9.34 12.42 -4.26
CA TYR A 151 8.33 11.66 -4.98
C TYR A 151 6.91 11.86 -4.43
N CYS A 152 6.75 12.70 -3.41
CA CYS A 152 5.48 12.99 -2.76
C CYS A 152 4.95 14.36 -3.20
N ASP A 153 3.63 14.53 -3.27
CA ASP A 153 3.03 15.83 -3.57
C ASP A 153 3.05 16.79 -2.35
N ARG A 154 3.11 16.23 -1.12
CA ARG A 154 3.20 16.97 0.15
C ARG A 154 4.00 16.15 1.16
N SER A 155 4.75 16.81 2.05
CA SER A 155 5.40 16.18 3.20
C SER A 155 4.92 16.78 4.51
N TYR A 156 4.72 15.92 5.50
CA TYR A 156 4.37 16.31 6.85
C TYR A 156 5.42 15.78 7.82
N HIS A 157 5.79 16.60 8.80
CA HIS A 157 6.70 16.21 9.88
C HIS A 157 5.92 16.03 11.17
N MET A 158 6.06 14.87 11.80
CA MET A 158 5.47 14.59 13.10
C MET A 158 6.55 14.67 14.19
N LYS A 159 6.32 15.49 15.21
CA LYS A 159 7.17 15.61 16.39
C LYS A 159 6.30 15.68 17.64
N ASP A 160 6.60 14.86 18.63
CA ASP A 160 5.89 14.82 19.92
C ASP A 160 4.36 14.70 19.78
N GLY A 161 3.91 13.89 18.81
CA GLY A 161 2.49 13.68 18.51
C GLY A 161 1.82 14.81 17.72
N VAL A 162 2.55 15.86 17.35
CA VAL A 162 2.05 16.99 16.56
C VAL A 162 2.52 16.87 15.11
N LEU A 163 1.57 16.87 14.17
CA LEU A 163 1.84 16.79 12.74
C LEU A 163 1.79 18.19 12.12
N ASN A 164 2.89 18.61 11.48
CA ASN A 164 2.99 19.90 10.80
C ASN A 164 3.28 19.68 9.31
N LEU A 165 2.67 20.50 8.45
CA LEU A 165 3.03 20.53 7.03
C LEU A 165 4.45 21.10 6.91
N GLU A 166 5.33 20.39 6.22
CA GLU A 166 6.62 20.96 5.85
C GLU A 166 6.40 21.88 4.65
N ASN A 167 6.69 23.18 4.82
CA ASN A 167 6.76 24.09 3.69
C ASN A 167 8.07 23.82 2.95
N GLU A 168 8.03 23.76 1.62
CA GLU A 168 9.24 23.71 0.80
C GLU A 168 10.16 24.85 1.23
N THR A 169 11.28 24.51 1.86
CA THR A 169 12.35 25.47 2.07
C THR A 169 12.98 25.62 0.70
N VAL A 170 12.62 26.70 0.01
CA VAL A 170 13.37 27.17 -1.16
C VAL A 170 14.75 27.53 -0.61
N GLU A 171 15.72 26.63 -0.76
CA GLU A 171 17.15 26.97 -0.71
C GLU A 171 17.54 27.77 -1.96
#